data_AF-A0A4Q6GIC0-F1
#
_entry.id   AF-A0A4Q6GIC0-F1
#
_cell.length_a   1.000
_cell.length_b   1.000
_cell.length_c   1.000
_cell.angle_alpha   90.00
_cell.angle_beta   90.00
_cell.angle_gamma   90.00
#
_symmetry.space_group_name_H-M   'P 1'
#
loop_
_entity.id
_entity.type
_entity.pdbx_description
1 polymer ?
#
loop_
_entity_poly.entity_id
_entity_poly.type
_entity_poly.pdbx_seq_one_letter_code
_entity_poly.pdbx_strand_id
1 'polypeptide(L)'
;TEASSAIVDAQDRLGYVATLTEQAANKVLNTLDDGMPAQDLLSKQAKDMENRWADLFSGKLSLDEFKALAGDSRQFAASVNEATEAEKARLLEIMMAQDFQDITGQLIKKVVKITQTVESELAQLLRDHAPADLKEKLAKKEAPPPPAPLMSGPSVPEAALDQDNVDDLLADLGF
;
A
#
# COMPACT_ATOMS: atom_id res chain seq x y z
N THR A 1 -22.93 -30.55 2.72
CA THR A 1 -22.74 -30.25 4.15
C THR A 1 -22.38 -28.79 4.29
N GLU A 2 -22.81 -28.12 5.36
CA GLU A 2 -22.54 -26.69 5.59
C GLU A 2 -21.05 -26.35 5.54
N ALA A 3 -20.19 -27.23 6.07
CA ALA A 3 -18.73 -27.13 5.97
C ALA A 3 -18.20 -27.03 4.52
N SER A 4 -18.80 -27.76 3.58
CA SER A 4 -18.40 -27.68 2.16
C SER A 4 -18.76 -26.33 1.54
N SER A 5 -19.90 -25.74 1.92
CA SER A 5 -20.29 -24.41 1.44
C SER A 5 -19.39 -23.32 2.04
N ALA A 6 -19.01 -23.48 3.31
CA ALA A 6 -18.16 -22.54 4.02
C ALA A 6 -16.74 -22.49 3.43
N ILE A 7 -16.19 -23.65 3.04
CA ILE A 7 -14.89 -23.73 2.36
C ILE A 7 -14.91 -22.99 1.01
N VAL A 8 -15.98 -23.13 0.23
CA VAL A 8 -16.12 -22.43 -1.06
C VAL A 8 -16.20 -20.92 -0.85
N ASP A 9 -16.98 -20.43 0.12
CA ASP A 9 -17.03 -18.98 0.45
C ASP A 9 -15.65 -18.45 0.89
N ALA A 10 -14.89 -19.24 1.66
CA ALA A 10 -13.53 -18.87 2.05
C ALA A 10 -12.58 -18.79 0.83
N GLN A 11 -12.69 -19.72 -0.12
CA GLN A 11 -11.90 -19.71 -1.35
C GLN A 11 -12.22 -18.50 -2.23
N ASP A 12 -13.51 -18.19 -2.42
CA ASP A 12 -13.93 -17.02 -3.20
C ASP A 12 -13.41 -15.71 -2.60
N ARG A 13 -13.45 -15.59 -1.27
CA ARG A 13 -12.89 -14.43 -0.55
C ARG A 13 -11.38 -14.30 -0.73
N LEU A 14 -10.64 -15.40 -0.63
CA LEU A 14 -9.19 -15.38 -0.86
C LEU A 14 -8.84 -15.06 -2.31
N GLY A 15 -9.64 -15.54 -3.27
CA GLY A 15 -9.52 -15.17 -4.68
C GLY A 15 -9.72 -13.67 -4.87
N TYR A 16 -10.75 -13.10 -4.24
CA TYR A 16 -11.00 -11.66 -4.31
C TYR A 16 -9.89 -10.83 -3.65
N VAL A 17 -9.32 -11.29 -2.52
CA VAL A 17 -8.12 -10.69 -1.90
C VAL A 17 -6.95 -10.66 -2.89
N ALA A 18 -6.69 -11.75 -3.61
CA ALA A 18 -5.61 -11.81 -4.58
C ALA A 18 -5.79 -10.80 -5.72
N THR A 19 -7.00 -10.71 -6.29
CA THR A 19 -7.33 -9.73 -7.35
C THR A 19 -7.14 -8.30 -6.86
N LEU A 20 -7.65 -7.99 -5.67
CA LEU A 20 -7.51 -6.67 -5.08
C LEU A 20 -6.02 -6.33 -4.84
N THR A 21 -5.19 -7.31 -4.47
CA THR A 21 -3.75 -7.10 -4.18
C THR A 21 -3.01 -6.74 -5.45
N GLU A 22 -3.33 -7.46 -6.53
CA GLU A 22 -2.77 -7.24 -7.85
C GLU A 22 -3.14 -5.84 -8.38
N GLN A 23 -4.39 -5.42 -8.20
CA GLN A 23 -4.84 -4.08 -8.61
C GLN A 23 -4.09 -2.97 -7.86
N ALA A 24 -3.94 -3.10 -6.54
CA ALA A 24 -3.19 -2.14 -5.74
C ALA A 24 -1.72 -2.06 -6.17
N ALA A 25 -1.08 -3.22 -6.36
CA ALA A 25 0.31 -3.29 -6.82
C ALA A 25 0.48 -2.65 -8.21
N ASN A 26 -0.41 -2.96 -9.15
CA ASN A 26 -0.38 -2.38 -10.50
C ASN A 26 -0.58 -0.87 -10.47
N LYS A 27 -1.49 -0.36 -9.63
CA LYS A 27 -1.69 1.09 -9.48
C LYS A 27 -0.41 1.78 -9.00
N VAL A 28 0.22 1.25 -7.95
CA VAL A 28 1.48 1.80 -7.43
C VAL A 28 2.60 1.76 -8.48
N LEU A 29 2.74 0.63 -9.20
CA LEU A 29 3.76 0.49 -10.25
C LEU A 29 3.55 1.48 -11.39
N ASN A 30 2.31 1.63 -11.88
CA ASN A 30 2.00 2.58 -12.95
C ASN A 30 2.30 4.03 -12.53
N THR A 31 1.91 4.41 -11.31
CA THR A 31 2.19 5.76 -10.78
C THR A 31 3.69 6.02 -10.66
N LEU A 32 4.49 5.00 -10.30
CA LEU A 32 5.95 5.09 -10.27
C LEU A 32 6.56 5.18 -11.67
N ASP A 33 6.09 4.38 -12.62
CA ASP A 33 6.56 4.38 -14.01
C ASP A 33 6.36 5.76 -14.67
N ASP A 34 5.28 6.47 -14.30
CA ASP A 34 5.03 7.85 -14.73
C ASP A 34 5.86 8.90 -13.97
N GLY A 35 6.20 8.62 -12.70
CA GLY A 35 6.92 9.53 -11.80
C GLY A 35 8.43 9.60 -12.04
N MET A 36 9.06 8.44 -12.21
CA MET A 36 10.52 8.36 -12.34
C MET A 36 11.09 9.17 -13.52
N PRO A 37 10.50 9.16 -14.73
CA PRO A 37 11.00 9.97 -15.84
C PRO A 37 10.93 11.47 -15.58
N ALA A 38 9.89 11.94 -14.88
CA ALA A 38 9.72 13.35 -14.54
C ALA A 38 10.79 13.78 -13.52
N GLN A 39 11.09 12.95 -12.53
CA GLN A 39 12.14 13.21 -11.55
C GLN A 39 13.54 13.19 -12.18
N ASP A 40 13.80 12.27 -13.12
CA ASP A 40 15.05 12.21 -13.86
C ASP A 40 15.27 13.48 -14.70
N LEU A 41 14.22 13.99 -15.34
CA LEU A 41 14.28 15.24 -16.10
C LEU A 41 14.61 16.42 -15.19
N LEU A 42 13.91 16.54 -14.05
CA LEU A 42 14.13 17.62 -13.09
C LEU A 42 15.56 17.56 -12.50
N SER A 43 16.06 16.36 -12.18
CA SER A 43 17.42 16.16 -11.69
C SER A 43 18.49 16.57 -12.72
N LYS A 44 18.27 16.26 -14.00
CA LYS A 44 19.17 16.68 -15.09
C LYS A 44 19.19 18.21 -15.22
N GLN A 45 18.02 18.85 -15.19
CA GLN A 45 17.91 20.31 -15.24
C GLN A 45 18.58 20.97 -14.04
N ALA A 46 18.39 20.43 -12.83
CA ALA A 46 19.03 20.93 -11.61
C ALA A 46 20.57 20.88 -11.71
N LYS A 47 21.12 19.76 -12.20
CA LYS A 47 22.57 19.61 -12.42
C LYS A 47 23.10 20.57 -13.50
N ASP A 48 22.36 20.78 -14.58
CA ASP A 48 22.73 21.77 -15.61
C ASP A 48 22.80 23.19 -15.01
N MET A 49 21.77 23.57 -14.23
CA MET A 49 21.75 24.86 -13.54
C MET A 49 22.94 25.00 -12.58
N GLU A 50 23.21 23.99 -11.75
CA GLU A 50 24.33 23.97 -10.81
C GLU A 50 25.67 24.21 -11.52
N ASN A 51 25.93 23.49 -12.61
CA ASN A 51 27.17 23.65 -13.39
C ASN A 51 27.31 25.05 -13.99
N ARG A 52 26.22 25.59 -14.57
CA ARG A 52 26.24 26.92 -15.19
C ARG A 52 26.41 28.03 -14.16
N TRP A 53 25.81 27.89 -12.97
CA TRP A 53 26.05 28.80 -11.85
C TRP A 53 27.49 28.70 -11.36
N ALA A 54 28.07 27.49 -11.27
CA ALA A 54 29.48 27.33 -10.91
C ALA A 54 30.42 28.02 -11.92
N ASP A 55 30.14 27.91 -13.22
CA ASP A 55 30.93 28.59 -14.24
C ASP A 55 30.82 30.13 -14.13
N LEU A 56 29.65 30.67 -13.78
CA LEU A 56 29.47 32.08 -13.47
C LEU A 56 30.36 32.52 -12.30
N PHE A 57 30.30 31.81 -11.19
CA PHE A 57 31.08 32.15 -9.99
C PHE A 57 32.59 31.95 -10.19
N SER A 58 33.00 31.11 -11.14
CA SER A 58 34.40 30.97 -11.55
C SER A 58 34.87 32.02 -12.58
N GLY A 59 33.99 32.94 -12.98
CA GLY A 59 34.31 34.01 -13.93
C GLY A 59 34.46 33.56 -15.38
N LYS A 60 33.92 32.39 -15.74
CA LYS A 60 34.01 31.82 -17.10
C LYS A 60 32.84 32.21 -18.01
N LEU A 61 31.78 32.81 -17.47
CA LEU A 61 30.58 33.20 -18.24
C LEU A 61 30.69 34.61 -18.82
N SER A 62 30.23 34.76 -20.05
CA SER A 62 29.94 36.04 -20.67
C SER A 62 28.64 36.68 -20.16
N LEU A 63 28.45 37.96 -20.44
CA LEU A 63 27.23 38.70 -20.07
C LEU A 63 25.97 38.13 -20.72
N ASP A 64 26.06 37.64 -21.95
CA ASP A 64 24.91 37.07 -22.67
C ASP A 64 24.55 35.68 -22.11
N GLU A 65 25.54 34.85 -21.77
CA GLU A 65 25.32 33.58 -21.07
C GLU A 65 24.73 33.80 -19.67
N PHE A 66 25.12 34.86 -18.97
CA PHE A 66 24.51 35.22 -17.68
C PHE A 66 23.03 35.57 -17.82
N LYS A 67 22.66 36.39 -18.82
CA LYS A 67 21.24 36.72 -19.07
C LYS A 67 20.43 35.48 -19.39
N ALA A 68 20.99 34.56 -20.19
CA ALA A 68 20.36 33.28 -20.47
C ALA A 68 20.20 32.43 -19.19
N LEU A 69 21.25 32.31 -18.37
CA LEU A 69 21.18 31.58 -17.09
C LEU A 69 20.14 32.17 -16.14
N ALA A 70 20.01 33.49 -16.05
CA ALA A 70 19.01 34.13 -15.22
C ALA A 70 17.57 33.83 -15.70
N GLY A 71 17.34 33.84 -17.03
CA GLY A 71 16.07 33.46 -17.63
C GLY A 71 15.74 31.98 -17.40
N ASP A 72 16.70 31.10 -17.66
CA ASP A 72 16.57 29.65 -17.49
C ASP A 72 16.35 29.27 -16.03
N SER A 73 16.99 29.97 -15.08
CA SER A 73 16.78 29.75 -13.64
C SER A 73 15.34 30.08 -13.22
N ARG A 74 14.75 31.14 -13.79
CA ARG A 74 13.34 31.47 -13.55
C ARG A 74 12.42 30.40 -14.13
N GLN A 75 12.72 29.90 -15.32
CA GLN A 75 11.95 28.83 -15.95
C GLN A 75 12.07 27.52 -15.17
N PHE A 76 13.27 27.17 -14.72
CA PHE A 76 13.52 26.00 -13.89
C PHE A 76 12.73 26.05 -12.58
N ALA A 77 12.67 27.20 -11.91
CA ALA A 77 11.84 27.37 -10.71
C ALA A 77 10.35 27.09 -10.98
N ALA A 78 9.82 27.50 -12.14
CA ALA A 78 8.45 27.17 -12.54
C ALA A 78 8.28 25.66 -12.78
N SER A 79 9.24 25.02 -13.45
CA SER A 79 9.24 23.55 -13.66
C SER A 79 9.34 22.76 -12.36
N VAL A 80 10.11 23.24 -11.37
CA VAL A 80 10.16 22.63 -10.02
C VAL A 80 8.79 22.65 -9.36
N ASN A 81 8.08 23.79 -9.42
CA ASN A 81 6.74 23.89 -8.83
C ASN A 81 5.75 22.92 -9.50
N GLU A 82 5.74 22.88 -10.84
CA GLU A 82 4.89 21.96 -11.60
C GLU A 82 5.20 20.49 -11.27
N ALA A 83 6.48 20.11 -11.25
CA ALA A 83 6.90 18.76 -10.89
C ALA A 83 6.54 18.40 -9.44
N THR A 84 6.60 19.36 -8.52
CA THR A 84 6.24 19.15 -7.12
C THR A 84 4.74 18.88 -6.96
N GLU A 85 3.88 19.65 -7.62
CA GLU A 85 2.43 19.41 -7.60
C GLU A 85 2.06 18.08 -8.26
N ALA A 86 2.70 17.75 -9.38
CA ALA A 86 2.52 16.46 -10.03
C ALA A 86 2.95 15.30 -9.11
N GLU A 87 4.06 15.44 -8.40
CA GLU A 87 4.53 14.42 -7.46
C GLU A 87 3.60 14.26 -6.26
N LYS A 88 3.08 15.37 -5.72
CA LYS A 88 2.06 15.34 -4.66
C LYS A 88 0.82 14.57 -5.12
N ALA A 89 0.34 14.80 -6.34
CA ALA A 89 -0.79 14.07 -6.90
C ALA A 89 -0.50 12.56 -7.02
N ARG A 90 0.71 12.17 -7.45
CA ARG A 90 1.13 10.76 -7.51
C ARG A 90 1.17 10.11 -6.13
N LEU A 91 1.70 10.81 -5.12
CA LEU A 91 1.73 10.30 -3.75
C LEU A 91 0.33 10.08 -3.18
N LEU A 92 -0.63 10.96 -3.50
CA LEU A 92 -2.04 10.79 -3.15
C LEU A 92 -2.65 9.59 -3.87
N GLU A 93 -2.31 9.38 -5.14
CA GLU A 93 -2.77 8.22 -5.89
C GLU A 93 -2.26 6.88 -5.31
N ILE A 94 -0.98 6.84 -4.91
CA ILE A 94 -0.37 5.72 -4.21
C ILE A 94 -1.06 5.50 -2.86
N MET A 95 -1.35 6.58 -2.11
CA MET A 95 -2.06 6.49 -0.83
C MET A 95 -3.45 5.88 -1.02
N MET A 96 -4.22 6.32 -2.01
CA MET A 96 -5.53 5.74 -2.32
C MET A 96 -5.46 4.26 -2.75
N ALA A 97 -4.32 3.81 -3.30
CA ALA A 97 -4.13 2.40 -3.60
C ALA A 97 -4.04 1.52 -2.32
N GLN A 98 -3.85 2.14 -1.14
CA GLN A 98 -3.74 1.44 0.15
C GLN A 98 -5.08 1.06 0.77
N ASP A 99 -6.21 1.60 0.31
CA ASP A 99 -7.57 1.20 0.74
C ASP A 99 -7.80 -0.32 0.57
N PHE A 100 -7.05 -0.93 -0.36
CA PHE A 100 -6.89 -2.37 -0.49
C PHE A 100 -6.63 -3.10 0.84
N GLN A 101 -5.77 -2.55 1.70
CA GLN A 101 -5.32 -3.19 2.94
C GLN A 101 -6.48 -3.38 3.91
N ASP A 102 -7.36 -2.39 4.07
CA ASP A 102 -8.51 -2.52 4.98
C ASP A 102 -9.49 -3.58 4.49
N ILE A 103 -9.87 -3.51 3.21
CA ILE A 103 -10.81 -4.45 2.61
C ILE A 103 -10.27 -5.89 2.71
N THR A 104 -8.99 -6.09 2.44
CA THR A 104 -8.39 -7.42 2.52
C THR A 104 -8.14 -7.90 3.93
N GLY A 105 -7.79 -7.01 4.85
CA GLY A 105 -7.73 -7.32 6.28
C GLY A 105 -9.08 -7.83 6.80
N GLN A 106 -10.18 -7.18 6.41
CA GLN A 106 -11.53 -7.63 6.76
C GLN A 106 -11.90 -8.99 6.14
N LEU A 107 -11.55 -9.21 4.87
CA LEU A 107 -11.82 -10.48 4.18
C LEU A 107 -11.01 -11.64 4.79
N ILE A 108 -9.73 -11.42 5.09
CA ILE A 108 -8.87 -12.42 5.75
C ILE A 108 -9.44 -12.76 7.13
N LYS A 109 -9.84 -11.77 7.95
CA LYS A 109 -10.49 -12.02 9.26
C LYS A 109 -11.72 -12.92 9.12
N LYS A 110 -12.56 -12.70 8.10
CA LYS A 110 -13.74 -13.54 7.81
C LYS A 110 -13.34 -14.97 7.42
N VAL A 111 -12.35 -15.12 6.55
CA VAL A 111 -11.80 -16.43 6.13
C VAL A 111 -11.25 -17.21 7.32
N VAL A 112 -10.50 -16.55 8.21
CA VAL A 112 -9.96 -17.17 9.43
C VAL A 112 -11.10 -17.69 10.32
N LYS A 113 -12.16 -16.89 10.51
CA LYS A 113 -13.33 -17.30 11.31
C LYS A 113 -14.05 -18.49 10.68
N ILE A 114 -14.22 -18.51 9.36
CA ILE A 114 -14.82 -19.64 8.64
C ILE A 114 -13.98 -20.91 8.85
N THR A 115 -12.67 -20.78 8.71
CA THR A 115 -11.73 -21.90 8.86
C THR A 115 -11.80 -22.47 10.29
N GLN A 116 -11.85 -21.62 11.32
CA GLN A 116 -12.01 -22.03 12.72
C GLN A 116 -13.33 -22.78 12.96
N THR A 117 -14.44 -22.32 12.38
CA THR A 117 -15.73 -23.01 12.49
C THR A 117 -15.67 -24.40 11.86
N VAL A 118 -15.13 -24.50 10.63
CA VAL A 118 -14.97 -25.79 9.93
C VAL A 118 -14.04 -26.74 10.69
N GLU A 119 -12.95 -26.24 11.26
CA GLU A 119 -12.03 -27.02 12.09
C GLU A 119 -12.74 -27.58 13.34
N SER A 120 -13.53 -26.75 14.03
CA SER A 120 -14.29 -27.18 15.21
C SER A 120 -15.33 -28.25 14.87
N GLU A 121 -16.08 -28.08 13.77
CA GLU A 121 -17.07 -29.05 13.31
C GLU A 121 -16.43 -30.39 12.94
N LEU A 122 -15.32 -30.38 12.21
CA LEU A 122 -14.57 -31.60 11.87
C LEU A 122 -13.98 -32.26 13.12
N ALA A 123 -13.44 -31.48 14.07
CA ALA A 123 -12.93 -32.00 15.33
C ALA A 123 -14.04 -32.60 16.21
N GLN A 124 -15.25 -32.07 16.15
CA GLN A 124 -16.42 -32.62 16.83
C GLN A 124 -16.90 -33.91 16.16
N LEU A 125 -17.00 -33.93 14.83
CA LEU A 125 -17.35 -35.13 14.06
C LEU A 125 -16.36 -36.28 14.28
N LEU A 126 -15.05 -35.98 14.30
CA LEU A 126 -14.01 -36.95 14.65
C LEU A 126 -14.16 -37.47 16.08
N ARG A 127 -14.53 -36.62 17.04
CA ARG A 127 -14.79 -37.04 18.44
C ARG A 127 -16.02 -37.94 18.55
N ASP A 128 -17.10 -37.59 17.86
CA ASP A 128 -18.37 -38.32 17.92
C ASP A 128 -18.19 -39.74 17.33
N HIS A 129 -17.45 -39.85 16.23
CA HIS A 129 -17.15 -41.11 15.55
C HIS A 129 -15.83 -41.79 15.98
N ALA A 130 -15.16 -41.28 17.02
CA ALA A 130 -13.93 -41.89 17.53
C ALA A 130 -14.20 -43.27 18.18
N PRO A 131 -13.34 -44.27 17.95
CA PRO A 131 -13.31 -45.53 18.70
C PRO A 131 -13.20 -45.29 20.22
N ALA A 132 -13.78 -46.17 21.03
CA ALA A 132 -13.86 -46.00 22.50
C ALA A 132 -12.47 -45.84 23.17
N ASP A 133 -11.47 -46.51 22.61
CA ASP A 133 -10.05 -46.49 22.97
C ASP A 133 -9.33 -45.15 22.68
N LEU A 134 -9.88 -44.32 21.77
CA LEU A 134 -9.37 -42.98 21.46
C LEU A 134 -10.08 -41.88 22.26
N LYS A 135 -11.35 -42.10 22.65
CA LYS A 135 -12.15 -41.17 23.48
C LYS A 135 -11.51 -40.93 24.86
N GLU A 136 -10.97 -41.98 25.49
CA GLU A 136 -10.24 -41.87 26.77
C GLU A 136 -8.94 -41.05 26.67
N LYS A 137 -8.29 -41.05 25.50
CA LYS A 137 -7.02 -40.33 25.27
C LYS A 137 -7.25 -38.85 24.96
N LEU A 138 -8.32 -38.52 24.24
CA LEU A 138 -8.69 -37.13 23.91
C LEU A 138 -9.21 -36.36 25.14
N ALA A 139 -9.93 -37.02 26.05
CA ALA A 139 -10.41 -36.42 27.30
C ALA A 139 -9.29 -35.96 28.25
N LYS A 140 -8.04 -36.42 28.05
CA LYS A 140 -6.87 -36.03 28.86
C LYS A 140 -6.07 -34.86 28.29
N LYS A 141 -6.39 -34.37 27.09
CA LYS A 141 -5.62 -33.35 26.36
C LYS A 141 -6.46 -32.09 26.17
N GLU A 142 -6.92 -31.50 27.28
CA GLU A 142 -7.64 -30.22 27.26
C GLU A 142 -6.65 -29.05 27.25
N ALA A 143 -6.43 -28.48 26.06
CA ALA A 143 -6.28 -27.04 25.82
C ALA A 143 -6.01 -26.81 24.33
N PRO A 144 -6.90 -26.16 23.57
CA PRO A 144 -6.55 -25.67 22.25
C PRO A 144 -5.49 -24.55 22.40
N PRO A 145 -4.47 -24.50 21.53
CA PRO A 145 -3.54 -23.38 21.51
C PRO A 145 -4.30 -22.08 21.19
N PRO A 146 -3.92 -20.94 21.79
CA PRO A 146 -4.55 -19.65 21.46
C PRO A 146 -4.31 -19.33 19.98
N PRO A 147 -5.27 -18.66 19.30
CA PRO A 147 -5.11 -18.27 17.91
C PRO A 147 -3.86 -17.39 17.77
N ALA A 148 -2.96 -17.76 16.85
CA ALA A 148 -1.79 -16.97 16.55
C ALA A 148 -2.23 -15.56 16.11
N PRO A 149 -1.66 -14.48 16.69
CA PRO A 149 -1.97 -13.14 16.23
C PRO A 149 -1.58 -13.03 14.76
N LEU A 150 -2.54 -12.66 13.92
CA LEU A 150 -2.26 -12.30 12.53
C LEU A 150 -1.23 -11.16 12.58
N MET A 151 -0.06 -11.37 11.97
CA MET A 151 0.91 -10.29 11.82
C MET A 151 0.26 -9.21 10.97
N SER A 152 -0.14 -8.11 11.61
CA SER A 152 -0.46 -6.88 10.91
C SER A 152 0.80 -6.48 10.14
N GLY A 153 0.70 -6.35 8.81
CA GLY A 153 1.66 -5.53 8.04
C GLY A 153 1.69 -4.10 8.60
N PRO A 154 2.56 -3.20 8.10
CA PRO A 154 2.63 -1.83 8.59
C PRO A 154 1.21 -1.23 8.63
N SER A 155 0.67 -1.15 9.84
CA SER A 155 -0.69 -0.69 10.09
C SER A 155 -0.60 0.80 10.25
N VAL A 156 -1.11 1.52 9.24
CA VAL A 156 -1.42 2.94 9.41
C VAL A 156 -2.43 3.03 10.57
N PRO A 157 -2.24 3.93 11.55
CA PRO A 157 -3.14 4.02 12.70
C PRO A 157 -4.59 4.16 12.26
N GLU A 158 -5.49 3.44 12.94
CA GLU A 158 -6.94 3.31 12.70
C GLU A 158 -7.71 4.65 12.78
N ALA A 159 -7.01 5.77 13.03
CA ALA A 159 -7.55 7.13 13.05
C ALA A 159 -7.46 7.86 11.69
N ALA A 160 -6.98 7.21 10.62
CA ALA A 160 -6.57 7.90 9.39
C ALA A 160 -7.43 7.64 8.13
N LEU A 161 -8.59 6.98 8.24
CA LEU A 161 -9.36 6.55 7.05
C LEU A 161 -10.88 6.83 7.16
N ASP A 162 -11.29 7.92 7.81
CA ASP A 162 -12.56 8.54 7.44
C ASP A 162 -12.36 9.35 6.16
N GLN A 163 -13.29 9.23 5.22
CA GLN A 163 -13.27 9.87 3.90
C GLN A 163 -13.10 11.40 3.98
N ASP A 164 -13.43 12.00 5.13
CA ASP A 164 -13.25 13.41 5.45
C ASP A 164 -11.76 13.80 5.67
N ASN A 165 -10.88 12.86 6.05
CA ASN A 165 -9.46 13.14 6.28
C ASN A 165 -8.66 13.35 4.98
N VAL A 166 -9.16 12.86 3.84
CA VAL A 166 -8.49 13.10 2.54
C VAL A 166 -8.69 14.56 2.13
N ASP A 167 -9.89 15.11 2.34
CA ASP A 167 -10.17 16.52 2.08
C ASP A 167 -9.43 17.44 3.07
N ASP A 168 -9.31 17.04 4.33
CA ASP A 168 -8.52 17.78 5.34
C ASP A 168 -7.01 17.75 5.04
N LEU A 169 -6.47 16.60 4.57
CA LEU A 169 -5.08 16.51 4.10
C LEU A 169 -4.82 17.33 2.83
N LEU A 170 -5.83 17.46 1.96
CA LEU A 170 -5.75 18.33 0.77
C LEU A 170 -5.76 19.82 1.15
N ALA A 171 -6.53 20.20 2.17
CA ALA A 171 -6.59 21.56 2.72
C ALA A 171 -5.30 21.96 3.44
N ASP A 172 -4.71 21.07 4.25
CA ASP A 172 -3.45 21.32 4.96
C ASP A 172 -2.24 21.45 4.01
N LEU A 173 -2.33 20.88 2.81
CA LEU A 173 -1.33 21.02 1.74
C LEU A 173 -1.59 22.23 0.82
N GLY A 174 -2.49 23.14 1.20
CA GLY A 174 -2.55 24.51 0.69
C GLY A 174 -3.31 24.75 -0.62
N PHE A 175 -4.35 23.97 -0.91
CA PHE A 175 -5.37 24.36 -1.89
C PHE A 175 -6.48 25.21 -1.26
#